data_AF-A0A521G017-F1
#
_entry.id   AF-A0A521G017-F1
#
_cell.length_a   1.000
_cell.length_b   1.000
_cell.length_c   1.000
_cell.angle_alpha   90.00
_cell.angle_beta   90.00
_cell.angle_gamma   90.00
#
_symmetry.space_group_name_H-M   'P 1'
#
loop_
_entity.id
_entity.type
_entity.pdbx_description
1 polymer ?
#
loop_
_entity_poly.entity_id
_entity_poly.type
_entity_poly.pdbx_seq_one_letter_code
_entity_poly.pdbx_strand_id
1 'polypeptide(L)'
;MSAQPPDTGFSQICFGLNRELDECSLALFLRLFSREELMHALIPRLADEEISSLVDNLTGILHKHLEEKEYHELFLGDYEHHHS
;
A
#
# COMPACT_ATOMS: atom_id res chain seq x y z
N MET A 1 -17.73 -3.14 -32.06
CA MET A 1 -16.51 -3.73 -31.48
C MET A 1 -16.61 -3.54 -29.98
N SER A 2 -16.72 -4.62 -29.23
CA SER A 2 -16.91 -4.58 -27.77
C SER A 2 -15.69 -3.94 -27.11
N ALA A 3 -15.91 -2.88 -26.34
CA ALA A 3 -14.90 -2.35 -25.45
C ALA A 3 -14.65 -3.40 -24.37
N GLN A 4 -13.48 -4.04 -24.39
CA GLN A 4 -12.99 -4.77 -23.22
C GLN A 4 -12.88 -3.76 -22.08
N PRO A 5 -13.39 -4.05 -20.87
CA PRO A 5 -13.14 -3.20 -19.71
C PRO A 5 -11.62 -3.12 -19.48
N PRO A 6 -11.09 -1.98 -19.00
CA PRO A 6 -9.67 -1.87 -18.69
C PRO A 6 -9.32 -3.00 -17.72
N ASP A 7 -8.30 -3.78 -18.09
CA ASP A 7 -7.84 -4.97 -17.39
C ASP A 7 -7.91 -4.78 -15.88
N THR A 8 -8.79 -5.54 -15.24
CA THR A 8 -8.98 -5.53 -13.80
C THR A 8 -7.70 -6.10 -13.19
N GLY A 9 -6.85 -5.21 -12.65
CA GLY A 9 -5.48 -5.52 -12.17
C GLY A 9 -5.32 -6.64 -11.15
N PHE A 10 -6.42 -7.27 -10.70
CA PHE A 10 -6.39 -8.49 -9.89
C PHE A 10 -5.99 -9.74 -10.70
N SER A 11 -6.32 -9.81 -12.00
CA SER A 11 -6.00 -10.98 -12.84
C SER A 11 -4.50 -11.17 -13.12
N GLN A 12 -3.66 -10.22 -12.66
CA GLN A 12 -2.21 -10.24 -12.79
C GLN A 12 -1.49 -10.48 -11.46
N ILE A 13 -2.22 -10.61 -10.34
CA ILE A 13 -1.64 -10.86 -9.02
C ILE A 13 -1.38 -12.36 -8.89
N CYS A 14 -0.10 -12.73 -8.85
CA CYS A 14 0.35 -14.11 -8.72
C CYS A 14 1.48 -14.17 -7.68
N PHE A 15 1.20 -14.78 -6.52
CA PHE A 15 2.20 -15.01 -5.48
C PHE A 15 2.78 -16.43 -5.53
N GLY A 16 4.03 -16.58 -5.13
CA GLY A 16 4.70 -17.88 -4.93
C GLY A 16 5.35 -18.49 -6.17
N LEU A 17 5.41 -17.76 -7.29
CA LEU A 17 6.09 -18.22 -8.50
C LEU A 17 7.57 -17.80 -8.50
N ASN A 18 7.85 -16.50 -8.34
CA ASN A 18 9.20 -15.95 -8.26
C ASN A 18 9.18 -14.59 -7.55
N ARG A 19 10.30 -14.23 -6.91
CA ARG A 19 10.45 -13.00 -6.12
C ARG A 19 10.06 -11.72 -6.86
N GLU A 20 10.50 -11.56 -8.10
CA GLU A 20 10.17 -10.38 -8.92
C GLU A 20 8.66 -10.25 -9.15
N LEU A 21 7.99 -11.38 -9.42
CA LEU A 21 6.54 -11.40 -9.64
C LEU A 21 5.78 -11.16 -8.33
N ASP A 22 6.29 -11.68 -7.21
CA ASP A 22 5.75 -11.40 -5.88
C ASP A 22 5.81 -9.89 -5.57
N GLU A 23 6.92 -9.23 -5.89
CA GLU A 23 7.12 -7.80 -5.69
C GLU A 23 6.16 -6.96 -6.54
N CYS A 24 6.02 -7.29 -7.83
CA CYS A 24 5.03 -6.65 -8.70
C CYS A 24 3.59 -6.88 -8.22
N SER A 25 3.27 -8.10 -7.81
CA SER A 25 1.95 -8.49 -7.30
C SER A 25 1.60 -7.76 -6.01
N LEU A 26 2.57 -7.63 -5.10
CA LEU A 26 2.42 -6.88 -3.85
C LEU A 26 2.17 -5.39 -4.12
N ALA A 27 2.91 -4.78 -5.04
CA ALA A 27 2.72 -3.38 -5.41
C ALA A 27 1.31 -3.13 -5.99
N LEU A 28 0.84 -4.02 -6.87
CA LEU A 28 -0.53 -3.97 -7.40
C LEU A 28 -1.57 -4.14 -6.28
N PHE A 29 -1.36 -5.11 -5.40
CA PHE A 29 -2.25 -5.37 -4.27
C PHE A 29 -2.39 -4.14 -3.35
N LEU A 30 -1.27 -3.51 -2.96
CA LEU A 30 -1.28 -2.30 -2.13
C LEU A 30 -2.00 -1.13 -2.83
N ARG A 31 -1.84 -1.00 -4.17
CA ARG A 31 -2.57 0.00 -4.95
C ARG A 31 -4.08 -0.26 -4.99
N LEU A 32 -4.51 -1.52 -5.04
CA LEU A 32 -5.93 -1.88 -4.91
C LEU A 32 -6.44 -1.59 -3.50
N PHE A 33 -5.65 -1.91 -2.48
CA PHE A 33 -5.96 -1.68 -1.08
C PHE A 33 -6.17 -0.19 -0.80
N SER A 34 -5.32 0.67 -1.38
CA SER A 34 -5.37 2.14 -1.26
C SER A 34 -6.51 2.82 -2.02
N ARG A 35 -7.40 2.09 -2.72
CA ARG A 35 -8.50 2.71 -3.48
C ARG A 35 -9.49 3.40 -2.54
N GLU A 36 -9.87 4.63 -2.85
CA GLU A 36 -10.80 5.43 -2.05
C GLU A 36 -12.13 4.71 -1.79
N GLU A 37 -12.71 4.10 -2.81
CA GLU A 37 -13.98 3.34 -2.71
C GLU A 37 -13.86 2.15 -1.74
N LEU A 38 -12.71 1.45 -1.74
CA LEU A 38 -12.46 0.34 -0.85
C LEU A 38 -12.25 0.84 0.58
N MET A 39 -11.45 1.89 0.76
CA MET A 39 -11.19 2.50 2.06
C MET A 39 -12.49 2.99 2.72
N HIS A 40 -13.35 3.67 1.97
CA HIS A 40 -14.66 4.11 2.46
C HIS A 40 -15.56 2.95 2.93
N ALA A 41 -15.46 1.78 2.30
CA ALA A 41 -16.24 0.60 2.67
C ALA A 41 -15.60 -0.23 3.80
N LEU A 42 -14.26 -0.32 3.83
CA LEU A 42 -13.50 -1.21 4.69
C LEU A 42 -13.22 -0.57 6.06
N ILE A 43 -12.72 0.67 6.09
CA ILE A 43 -12.32 1.36 7.33
C ILE A 43 -13.43 1.37 8.40
N PRO A 44 -14.70 1.70 8.12
CA PRO A 44 -15.74 1.68 9.16
C PRO A 44 -16.14 0.27 9.63
N ARG A 45 -15.64 -0.79 8.99
CA ARG A 45 -15.92 -2.19 9.35
C ARG A 45 -14.80 -2.82 10.20
N LEU A 46 -13.66 -2.16 10.31
CA LEU A 46 -12.54 -2.65 11.11
C LEU A 46 -12.80 -2.38 12.59
N ALA A 47 -12.48 -3.36 13.44
CA ALA A 47 -12.44 -3.16 14.88
C ALA A 47 -11.18 -2.36 15.27
N ASP A 48 -11.20 -1.70 16.43
CA ASP A 48 -10.06 -0.91 16.92
C ASP A 48 -8.75 -1.74 16.98
N GLU A 49 -8.84 -3.01 17.38
CA GLU A 49 -7.70 -3.94 17.43
C GLU A 49 -7.12 -4.22 16.04
N GLU A 50 -7.97 -4.36 15.03
CA GLU A 50 -7.57 -4.59 13.63
C GLU A 50 -6.88 -3.34 13.06
N ILE A 51 -7.41 -2.15 13.37
CA ILE A 51 -6.80 -0.88 12.97
C ILE A 51 -5.40 -0.77 13.58
N SER A 52 -5.28 -1.01 14.89
CA SER A 52 -3.99 -0.92 15.59
C SER A 52 -2.98 -1.94 15.06
N SER A 53 -3.42 -3.17 14.79
CA SER A 53 -2.54 -4.23 14.26
C SER A 53 -2.07 -3.94 12.85
N LEU A 54 -2.92 -3.36 11.99
CA LEU A 54 -2.53 -2.95 10.64
C LEU A 54 -1.50 -1.81 10.67
N VAL A 55 -1.71 -0.80 11.53
CA VAL A 55 -0.78 0.31 11.69
C VAL A 55 0.57 -0.19 12.21
N ASP A 56 0.59 -1.03 13.24
CA ASP A 56 1.81 -1.61 13.80
C ASP A 56 2.59 -2.42 12.75
N ASN A 57 1.90 -3.28 12.00
CA ASN A 57 2.54 -4.08 10.96
C ASN A 57 3.16 -3.21 9.85
N LEU A 58 2.43 -2.22 9.35
CA LEU A 58 2.92 -1.34 8.28
C LEU A 58 4.08 -0.48 8.77
N THR A 59 3.96 0.14 9.96
CA THR A 59 5.02 0.95 10.54
C THR A 59 6.27 0.14 10.88
N GLY A 60 6.11 -1.10 11.35
CA GLY A 60 7.22 -2.03 11.58
C GLY A 60 7.99 -2.38 10.30
N ILE A 61 7.30 -2.54 9.17
CA ILE A 61 7.94 -2.75 7.86
C ILE A 61 8.67 -1.48 7.43
N LEU A 62 8.03 -0.32 7.51
CA LEU A 62 8.64 0.96 7.14
C LEU A 62 9.91 1.22 7.96
N HIS A 63 9.84 1.12 9.28
CA HIS A 63 10.98 1.38 10.16
C HIS A 63 12.13 0.37 10.00
N LYS A 64 11.83 -0.86 9.56
CA LYS A 64 12.85 -1.88 9.29
C LYS A 64 13.59 -1.64 7.97
N HIS A 65 12.94 -1.02 6.99
CA HIS A 65 13.42 -0.93 5.61
C HIS A 65 13.74 0.49 5.14
N LEU A 66 13.27 1.52 5.85
CA LEU A 66 13.54 2.92 5.57
C LEU A 66 14.39 3.50 6.69
N GLU A 67 15.39 4.31 6.34
CA GLU A 67 16.05 5.19 7.29
C GLU A 67 15.08 6.29 7.75
N GLU A 68 15.37 6.94 8.89
CA GLU A 68 14.52 8.01 9.43
C GLU A 68 14.23 9.08 8.37
N LYS A 69 15.26 9.55 7.68
CA LYS A 69 15.14 10.53 6.59
C LYS A 69 14.17 10.07 5.48
N GLU A 70 14.28 8.81 5.06
CA GLU A 70 13.43 8.25 3.99
C GLU A 70 11.97 8.10 4.45
N TYR A 71 11.72 7.76 5.70
CA TYR A 71 10.37 7.72 6.26
C TYR A 71 9.71 9.10 6.24
N HIS A 72 10.44 10.14 6.68
CA HIS A 72 9.94 11.51 6.68
C HIS A 72 9.67 12.01 5.24
N GLU A 73 10.61 11.81 4.32
CA GLU A 73 10.47 12.28 2.94
C GLU A 73 9.42 11.49 2.14
N LEU A 74 9.44 10.15 2.19
CA LEU A 74 8.64 9.31 1.29
C LEU A 74 7.25 9.00 1.85
N PHE A 75 7.12 8.85 3.17
CA PHE A 75 5.85 8.44 3.79
C PHE A 75 5.09 9.63 4.38
N LEU A 76 5.77 10.51 5.12
CA LEU A 76 5.14 11.71 5.68
C LEU A 76 5.02 12.87 4.67
N GLY A 77 5.77 12.80 3.57
CA GLY A 77 5.87 13.90 2.60
C GLY A 77 6.52 15.15 3.19
N ASP A 78 7.20 15.01 4.33
CA ASP A 78 7.93 16.06 5.02
C ASP A 78 9.35 16.09 4.46
N TYR A 79 9.46 16.63 3.25
CA TYR A 79 10.74 17.00 2.67
C TYR A 79 11.20 18.26 3.39
N GLU A 80 11.92 18.09 4.50
CA GLU A 80 12.68 19.12 5.24
C GLU A 80 12.27 20.54 4.81
N HIS A 81 11.27 21.09 5.48
CA HIS A 81 10.81 22.46 5.28
C HIS A 81 11.98 23.40 5.62
N HIS A 82 12.90 23.57 4.67
CA HIS A 82 13.95 24.56 4.71
C HIS A 82 13.25 25.91 4.62
N HIS A 83 12.90 26.41 5.80
CA HIS A 83 12.38 27.73 6.02
C HIS A 83 13.28 28.74 5.27
N SER A 84 12.74 29.34 4.21
CA SER A 84 13.31 30.52 3.55
C SER A 84 12.19 31.38 3.01
#